data_AF-A0A1R3T4W2-F1
#
_entry.id   AF-A0A1R3T4W2-F1
#
_cell.length_a   1.000
_cell.length_b   1.000
_cell.length_c   1.000
_cell.angle_alpha   90.00
_cell.angle_beta   90.00
_cell.angle_gamma   90.00
#
_symmetry.space_group_name_H-M   'P 1'
#
loop_
_entity.id
_entity.type
_entity.pdbx_description
1 polymer ?
#
loop_
_entity_poly.entity_id
_entity_poly.type
_entity_poly.pdbx_seq_one_letter_code
_entity_poly.pdbx_strand_id
1 'polypeptide(L)'
;MKIITTREIVRETKTYFELAEKERIAVKRGRKYVNLIVTDDPDTKFVSEDWINEFMSIPAEYRINPFDVSPSGDLFFADKRNIEKIEKDCRIY
;
A
#
# COMPACT_ATOMS: atom_id res chain seq x y z
N MET A 1 0.06 6.06 5.42
CA MET A 1 -1.00 6.40 4.42
C MET A 1 -1.64 7.72 4.83
N LYS A 2 -1.60 8.75 3.97
CA LYS A 2 -2.13 10.09 4.26
C LYS A 2 -3.54 10.23 3.69
N ILE A 3 -4.48 10.70 4.49
CA ILE A 3 -5.88 10.91 4.07
C ILE A 3 -6.12 12.41 3.94
N ILE A 4 -6.52 12.86 2.76
CA ILE A 4 -6.84 14.26 2.47
C ILE A 4 -8.30 14.42 2.07
N THR A 5 -8.88 15.59 2.28
CA THR A 5 -10.25 15.89 1.87
C THR A 5 -10.32 16.36 0.43
N THR A 6 -11.52 16.29 -0.16
CA THR A 6 -11.76 16.85 -1.50
C THR A 6 -11.46 18.35 -1.58
N ARG A 7 -11.57 19.10 -0.47
CA ARG A 7 -11.27 20.54 -0.46
C ARG A 7 -9.77 20.83 -0.52
N GLU A 8 -8.97 20.00 0.14
CA GLU A 8 -7.51 20.14 0.16
C GLU A 8 -6.93 19.87 -1.22
N ILE A 9 -7.33 18.77 -1.86
CA ILE A 9 -6.82 18.44 -3.19
C ILE A 9 -7.18 19.49 -4.24
N VAL A 10 -8.38 20.07 -4.19
CA VAL A 10 -8.79 21.11 -5.16
C VAL A 10 -7.95 22.38 -5.01
N ARG A 11 -7.45 22.69 -3.81
CA ARG A 11 -6.64 23.90 -3.56
C ARG A 11 -5.17 23.72 -3.93
N GLU A 12 -4.62 22.54 -3.67
CA GLU A 12 -3.18 22.28 -3.80
C GLU A 12 -2.90 21.04 -4.66
N THR A 13 -3.62 20.92 -5.77
CA THR A 13 -3.61 19.72 -6.63
C THR A 13 -2.20 19.27 -7.01
N LYS A 14 -1.33 20.21 -7.40
CA LYS A 14 0.05 19.93 -7.82
C LYS A 14 0.88 19.32 -6.68
N THR A 15 0.80 19.90 -5.50
CA THR A 15 1.52 19.42 -4.30
C THR A 15 1.10 18.00 -3.94
N TYR A 16 -0.18 17.67 -4.08
CA TYR A 16 -0.65 16.32 -3.80
C TYR A 16 -0.28 15.30 -4.87
N PHE A 17 -0.08 15.70 -6.13
CA PHE A 17 0.50 14.82 -7.15
C PHE A 17 1.97 14.51 -6.86
N GLU A 18 2.77 15.53 -6.55
CA GLU A 18 4.18 15.35 -6.16
C GLU A 18 4.34 14.50 -4.88
N LEU A 19 3.41 14.63 -3.93
CA LEU A 19 3.38 13.78 -2.74
C LEU A 19 2.90 12.36 -3.05
N ALA A 20 1.98 12.17 -3.99
CA ALA A 20 1.46 10.85 -4.36
C ALA A 20 2.51 9.98 -5.08
N GLU A 21 3.53 10.58 -5.69
CA GLU A 21 4.70 9.85 -6.22
C GLU A 21 5.58 9.25 -5.11
N LYS A 22 5.56 9.85 -3.91
CA LYS A 22 6.43 9.45 -2.78
C LYS A 22 5.71 8.64 -1.72
N GLU A 23 4.45 8.95 -1.46
CA GLU A 23 3.66 8.38 -0.38
C GLU A 23 2.25 8.01 -0.84
N ARG A 24 1.64 7.03 -0.14
CA ARG A 24 0.25 6.63 -0.42
C ARG A 24 -0.73 7.70 0.09
N ILE A 25 -1.46 8.32 -0.85
CA ILE A 25 -2.50 9.31 -0.57
C ILE A 25 -3.89 8.78 -0.92
N ALA A 26 -4.82 8.94 0.03
CA ALA A 26 -6.24 8.67 -0.18
C ALA A 26 -7.06 9.96 -0.03
N VAL A 27 -7.90 10.26 -1.02
CA VAL A 27 -8.84 11.38 -0.97
C VAL A 27 -10.17 10.89 -0.40
N LYS A 28 -10.56 11.44 0.74
CA LYS A 28 -11.88 11.24 1.34
C LYS A 28 -12.92 12.02 0.55
N ARG A 29 -13.90 11.30 -0.01
CA ARG A 29 -15.06 11.84 -0.72
C ARG A 29 -16.34 11.31 -0.07
N GLY A 30 -16.89 12.07 0.87
CA GLY A 30 -18.04 11.66 1.68
C GLY A 30 -17.68 10.44 2.55
N ARG A 31 -18.37 9.32 2.32
CA ARG A 31 -18.10 8.02 2.99
C ARG A 31 -17.11 7.13 2.22
N LYS A 32 -16.67 7.55 1.03
CA LYS A 32 -15.76 6.78 0.17
C LYS A 32 -14.34 7.36 0.23
N TYR A 33 -13.37 6.54 -0.13
CA TYR A 33 -11.97 6.93 -0.31
C TYR A 33 -11.56 6.66 -1.76
N VAL A 34 -10.77 7.56 -2.34
CA VAL A 34 -10.20 7.44 -3.68
C VAL A 34 -8.69 7.45 -3.53
N ASN A 35 -8.01 6.39 -3.96
CA ASN A 35 -6.54 6.37 -3.91
C ASN A 35 -5.99 7.08 -5.15
N LEU A 36 -5.01 7.95 -4.94
CA LEU A 36 -4.27 8.61 -6.03
C LEU A 36 -3.08 7.74 -6.39
N ILE A 37 -2.94 7.45 -7.68
CA ILE A 37 -1.81 6.74 -8.26
C ILE A 37 -1.27 7.63 -9.37
N VAL A 38 0.02 7.97 -9.28
CA VAL A 38 0.74 8.66 -10.35
C VAL A 38 1.52 7.59 -11.10
N THR A 39 1.29 7.48 -12.40
CA THR A 39 1.87 6.45 -13.26
C THR A 39 1.93 6.97 -14.70
N ASP A 40 2.89 6.47 -15.47
CA ASP A 40 3.02 6.73 -16.91
C ASP A 40 2.07 5.85 -17.74
N ASP A 41 1.54 4.78 -17.17
CA ASP A 41 0.58 3.87 -17.81
C ASP A 41 -0.79 3.92 -17.11
N PRO A 42 -1.86 4.38 -17.80
CA PRO A 42 -3.19 4.52 -17.21
C PRO A 42 -3.82 3.19 -16.74
N ASP A 43 -3.35 2.06 -17.26
CA ASP A 43 -3.83 0.73 -16.87
C ASP A 43 -3.06 0.17 -15.66
N THR A 44 -2.07 0.90 -15.13
CA THR A 44 -1.30 0.50 -13.96
C THR A 44 -2.22 0.33 -12.76
N LYS A 45 -2.32 -0.92 -12.30
CA LYS A 45 -3.03 -1.27 -11.09
C LYS A 45 -2.13 -0.99 -9.88
N PHE A 46 -2.74 -0.83 -8.71
CA PHE A 46 -2.04 -0.75 -7.42
C PHE A 46 -1.11 -1.95 -7.14
N VAL A 47 -1.26 -2.99 -7.94
CA VAL A 47 -0.60 -4.28 -7.84
C VAL A 47 -0.03 -4.59 -9.23
N SER A 48 1.29 -4.69 -9.34
CA SER A 48 1.95 -5.06 -10.61
C SER A 48 1.80 -6.55 -10.89
N GLU A 49 1.94 -6.96 -12.15
CA GLU A 49 1.99 -8.39 -12.51
C GLU A 49 3.14 -9.10 -11.80
N ASP A 50 4.30 -8.44 -11.68
CA ASP A 50 5.45 -8.96 -10.92
C ASP A 50 5.08 -9.25 -9.46
N TRP A 51 4.37 -8.33 -8.79
CA TRP A 51 3.91 -8.54 -7.43
C TRP A 51 2.92 -9.71 -7.34
N ILE A 52 2.02 -9.87 -8.32
CA ILE A 52 1.07 -10.99 -8.37
C ILE A 52 1.84 -12.31 -8.55
N ASN A 53 2.84 -12.33 -9.43
CA ASN A 53 3.68 -13.49 -9.68
C ASN A 53 4.49 -13.87 -8.44
N GLU A 54 5.09 -12.89 -7.76
CA GLU A 54 5.77 -13.08 -6.48
C GLU A 54 4.82 -13.62 -5.41
N PHE A 55 3.63 -13.03 -5.26
CA PHE A 55 2.62 -13.51 -4.31
C PHE A 55 2.17 -14.95 -4.61
N MET A 56 1.96 -15.28 -5.88
CA MET A 56 1.57 -16.62 -6.32
C MET A 56 2.70 -17.65 -6.20
N SER A 57 3.96 -17.21 -6.18
CA SER A 57 5.11 -18.08 -5.93
C SER A 57 5.18 -18.58 -4.48
N ILE A 58 4.55 -17.87 -3.53
CA ILE A 58 4.43 -18.31 -2.14
C ILE A 58 3.50 -19.53 -2.09
N PRO A 59 3.87 -20.65 -1.44
CA PRO A 59 2.97 -21.78 -1.27
C PRO A 59 1.71 -21.37 -0.49
N ALA A 60 0.55 -21.92 -0.86
CA ALA A 60 -0.75 -21.45 -0.35
C ALA A 60 -0.87 -21.51 1.17
N GLU A 61 -0.24 -22.50 1.81
CA GLU A 61 -0.19 -22.68 3.26
C GLU A 61 0.56 -21.58 4.01
N TYR A 62 1.40 -20.79 3.32
CA TYR A 62 2.15 -19.67 3.89
C TYR A 62 1.60 -18.31 3.46
N ARG A 63 0.60 -18.26 2.57
CA ARG A 63 0.00 -16.99 2.15
C ARG A 63 -0.86 -16.42 3.28
N ILE A 64 -0.62 -15.16 3.63
CA ILE A 64 -1.51 -14.35 4.47
C ILE A 64 -2.22 -13.31 3.59
N ASN A 65 -3.16 -12.56 4.17
CA ASN A 65 -3.81 -11.46 3.46
C ASN A 65 -2.75 -10.39 3.10
N PRO A 66 -2.43 -10.20 1.81
CA PRO A 66 -1.37 -9.28 1.39
C PRO A 66 -1.75 -7.80 1.56
N PHE A 67 -3.02 -7.51 1.86
CA PHE A 67 -3.53 -6.17 2.10
C PHE A 67 -3.70 -5.86 3.59
N ASP A 68 -3.35 -6.79 4.48
CA ASP A 68 -3.32 -6.50 5.90
C ASP A 68 -2.19 -5.52 6.21
N VAL A 69 -2.50 -4.60 7.11
CA VAL A 69 -1.60 -3.55 7.54
C VAL A 69 -0.97 -3.98 8.85
N SER A 70 0.36 -3.92 8.92
CA SER A 70 1.07 -4.16 10.17
C SER A 70 0.64 -3.14 11.24
N PRO A 71 0.86 -3.42 12.54
CA PRO A 71 0.63 -2.43 13.59
C PRO A 71 1.35 -1.10 13.35
N SER A 72 2.45 -1.12 12.58
CA SER A 72 3.26 0.05 12.21
C SER A 72 2.73 0.81 10.98
N GLY A 73 1.71 0.29 10.27
CA GLY A 73 1.13 0.96 9.11
C GLY A 73 1.70 0.52 7.74
N ASP A 74 2.63 -0.43 7.74
CA ASP A 74 3.27 -0.96 6.52
C ASP A 74 2.50 -2.17 5.97
N LEU A 75 2.59 -2.40 4.65
CA LEU A 75 2.07 -3.63 4.05
C LEU A 75 2.81 -4.82 4.65
N PHE A 76 2.07 -5.77 5.22
CA PHE A 76 2.67 -7.01 5.68
C PHE A 76 3.18 -7.79 4.46
N PHE A 77 4.43 -8.26 4.49
CA PHE A 77 4.90 -9.16 3.45
C PHE A 77 4.07 -10.44 3.51
N ALA A 78 3.44 -10.81 2.40
CA ALA A 78 2.32 -11.74 2.41
C ALA A 78 2.70 -13.22 2.65
N ASP A 79 3.95 -13.48 3.04
CA ASP A 79 4.50 -14.79 3.36
C ASP A 79 4.70 -14.91 4.88
N LYS A 80 3.97 -15.84 5.50
CA LYS A 80 4.04 -16.18 6.93
C LYS A 80 5.47 -16.40 7.43
N ARG A 81 6.35 -17.00 6.63
CA ARG A 81 7.75 -17.27 7.02
C ARG A 81 8.54 -15.97 7.21
N ASN A 82 8.25 -14.96 6.39
CA ASN A 82 8.89 -13.66 6.50
C ASN A 82 8.37 -12.89 7.73
N ILE A 83 7.08 -13.04 8.06
CA ILE A 83 6.47 -12.50 9.27
C ILE A 83 7.15 -13.06 10.52
N GLU A 84 7.28 -14.38 10.61
CA GLU A 84 7.89 -15.05 11.75
C GLU A 84 9.36 -14.66 11.91
N LYS A 85 10.06 -14.41 10.81
CA LYS A 85 11.43 -13.89 10.82
C LYS A 85 11.49 -12.47 11.37
N ILE A 86 10.64 -11.57 10.87
CA ILE A 86 10.56 -10.18 11.35
C ILE A 86 10.14 -10.14 12.83
N GLU A 87 9.19 -10.98 13.26
CA GLU A 87 8.76 -11.05 14.66
C GLU A 87 9.91 -11.50 15.57
N LYS A 88 10.74 -12.45 15.12
CA LYS A 88 11.96 -12.85 15.85
C LYS A 88 12.98 -11.72 15.90
N ASP A 89 13.24 -11.04 14.78
CA ASP A 89 14.21 -9.96 14.71
C ASP A 89 13.77 -8.74 15.56
N CYS A 90 12.48 -8.41 15.58
CA CYS A 90 11.91 -7.34 16.41
C CYS A 90 11.85 -7.69 17.91
N ARG A 91 11.80 -8.97 18.29
CA ARG A 91 11.84 -9.40 19.70
C ARG A 91 13.23 -9.35 20.33
N ILE A 92 14.27 -9.09 19.54
CA ILE A 92 15.67 -9.05 20.01
C ILE A 92 16.09 -7.63 20.49
N TYR A 93 15.19 -6.64 20.43
CA TYR A 93 15.40 -5.29 20.98
C TYR A 93 14.50 -4.98 22.17
#